data_AF-A0A397ZIV0-F1
#
_entry.id   AF-A0A397ZIV0-F1
#
_cell.length_a   1.000
_cell.length_b   1.000
_cell.length_c   1.000
_cell.angle_alpha   90.00
_cell.angle_beta   90.00
_cell.angle_gamma   90.00
#
_symmetry.space_group_name_H-M   'P 1'
#
loop_
_entity.id
_entity.type
_entity.pdbx_description
1 polymer ?
#
loop_
_entity_poly.entity_id
_entity_poly.type
_entity_poly.pdbx_seq_one_letter_code
_entity_poly.pdbx_strand_id
1 'polypeptide(L)'
;MAIRRTPMVILIFLVFISGAQIATADEPVPAPWPHQFHALLFMNYSGDLSMIDLWYDWPNGRNFNIIQEQLGGITYDLEWNNGTSFFYTLDSSKSCRSAQLEVGILRPNWLDGANYLGQQLVNGFHCNVWEKVDFIWYYEDVETKRPVQWIFYTGREAHVMTFEVGAVLEDEKWQAPVYCFNKEKKSLSTEGSLREFRGYKGMAVS
;
A
#
# COMPACT_ATOMS: atom_id res chain seq x y z
N MET A 1 88.44 -16.65 -11.61
CA MET A 1 87.18 -16.96 -10.90
C MET A 1 86.06 -16.24 -11.66
N ALA A 2 85.31 -16.96 -12.50
CA ALA A 2 84.31 -16.35 -13.39
C ALA A 2 82.89 -16.60 -12.83
N ILE A 3 82.18 -15.53 -12.51
CA ILE A 3 80.82 -15.56 -11.97
C ILE A 3 79.83 -15.68 -13.14
N ARG A 4 79.21 -16.85 -13.30
CA ARG A 4 78.09 -17.07 -14.23
C ARG A 4 76.84 -16.39 -13.67
N ARG A 5 76.31 -15.40 -14.38
CA ARG A 5 74.97 -14.83 -14.12
C ARG A 5 73.94 -15.68 -14.85
N THR A 6 73.07 -16.35 -14.09
CA THR A 6 71.87 -17.00 -14.62
C THR A 6 70.80 -15.95 -14.93
N PRO A 7 70.11 -16.02 -16.08
CA PRO A 7 69.01 -15.12 -16.39
C PRO A 7 67.75 -15.57 -15.64
N MET A 8 67.19 -14.67 -14.83
CA MET A 8 65.92 -14.86 -14.14
C MET A 8 64.79 -14.55 -15.12
N VAL A 9 64.07 -15.58 -15.57
CA VAL A 9 62.90 -15.43 -16.44
C VAL A 9 61.71 -15.02 -15.57
N ILE A 10 61.26 -13.77 -15.71
CA ILE A 10 60.05 -13.26 -15.04
C ILE A 10 58.84 -13.65 -15.90
N LEU A 11 58.03 -14.60 -15.42
CA LEU A 11 56.76 -14.97 -16.04
C LEU A 11 55.68 -13.95 -15.61
N ILE A 12 55.26 -13.07 -16.53
CA ILE A 12 54.16 -12.14 -16.31
C ILE A 12 52.85 -12.86 -16.67
N PHE A 13 52.05 -13.23 -15.66
CA PHE A 13 50.68 -13.68 -15.86
C PHE A 13 49.76 -12.48 -16.13
N LEU A 14 49.41 -12.27 -17.40
CA LEU A 14 48.35 -11.35 -17.81
C LEU A 14 46.98 -11.98 -17.48
N VAL A 15 46.39 -11.58 -16.36
CA VAL A 15 44.99 -11.91 -16.04
C VAL A 15 44.10 -11.03 -16.91
N PHE A 16 43.58 -11.59 -18.00
CA PHE A 16 42.51 -10.97 -18.77
C PHE A 16 41.21 -11.06 -17.97
N ILE A 17 40.91 -10.02 -17.19
CA ILE A 17 39.58 -9.83 -16.61
C ILE A 17 38.65 -9.48 -17.77
N SER A 18 38.00 -10.49 -18.33
CA SER A 18 36.88 -10.29 -19.24
C SER A 18 35.74 -9.72 -18.41
N GLY A 19 35.57 -8.40 -18.43
CA GLY A 19 34.42 -7.75 -17.83
C GLY A 19 33.16 -8.18 -18.56
N ALA A 20 32.47 -9.20 -18.05
CA ALA A 20 31.11 -9.46 -18.45
C ALA A 20 30.28 -8.23 -18.07
N GLN A 21 29.80 -7.48 -19.07
CA GLN A 21 28.75 -6.51 -18.84
C GLN A 21 27.51 -7.30 -18.41
N ILE A 22 27.25 -7.32 -17.11
CA ILE A 22 25.96 -7.76 -16.60
C ILE A 22 24.97 -6.72 -17.14
N ALA A 23 24.15 -7.12 -18.11
CA ALA A 23 23.00 -6.33 -18.48
C ALA A 23 22.18 -6.15 -17.20
N THR A 24 22.06 -4.91 -16.73
CA THR A 24 21.11 -4.59 -15.66
C THR A 24 19.75 -4.93 -16.23
N ALA A 25 19.11 -5.99 -15.73
CA ALA A 25 17.73 -6.26 -16.07
C ALA A 25 16.92 -5.01 -15.72
N ASP A 26 16.02 -4.59 -16.61
CA ASP A 26 15.14 -3.46 -16.34
C ASP A 26 14.39 -3.70 -15.02
N GLU A 27 14.32 -2.66 -14.19
CA GLU A 27 13.60 -2.75 -12.92
C GLU A 27 12.13 -3.09 -13.16
N PRO A 28 11.52 -3.93 -12.31
CA PRO A 28 10.13 -4.30 -12.47
C PRO A 28 9.21 -3.08 -12.27
N VAL A 29 8.25 -2.94 -13.17
CA VAL A 29 7.18 -1.94 -13.06
C VAL A 29 6.05 -2.53 -12.20
N PRO A 30 5.55 -1.80 -11.18
CA PRO A 30 4.43 -2.25 -10.36
C PRO A 30 3.16 -2.38 -11.20
N ALA A 31 2.36 -3.40 -10.97
CA ALA A 31 1.07 -3.54 -11.65
C ALA A 31 0.09 -2.47 -11.15
N PRO A 32 -0.64 -1.78 -12.04
CA PRO A 32 -1.74 -0.93 -11.63
C PRO A 32 -2.79 -1.75 -10.89
N TRP A 33 -3.43 -1.15 -9.89
CA TRP A 33 -4.60 -1.76 -9.28
C TRP A 33 -5.70 -1.97 -10.33
N PRO A 34 -6.43 -3.09 -10.27
CA PRO A 34 -7.62 -3.28 -11.09
C PRO A 34 -8.63 -2.16 -10.82
N HIS A 35 -9.42 -1.81 -11.83
CA HIS A 35 -10.47 -0.80 -11.69
C HIS A 35 -11.53 -1.17 -10.63
N GLN A 36 -11.76 -2.45 -10.41
CA GLN A 36 -12.69 -2.95 -9.41
C GLN A 36 -12.09 -4.20 -8.76
N PHE A 37 -12.17 -4.29 -7.45
CA PHE A 37 -11.82 -5.50 -6.72
C PHE A 37 -12.46 -5.53 -5.33
N HIS A 38 -12.48 -6.73 -4.77
CA HIS A 38 -12.73 -6.98 -3.35
C HIS A 38 -11.48 -7.57 -2.72
N ALA A 39 -11.17 -7.17 -1.48
CA ALA A 39 -10.08 -7.74 -0.72
C ALA A 39 -10.45 -7.91 0.75
N LEU A 40 -10.05 -9.03 1.34
CA LEU A 40 -10.02 -9.19 2.78
C LEU A 40 -8.60 -8.95 3.28
N LEU A 41 -8.45 -8.05 4.23
CA LEU A 41 -7.17 -7.68 4.82
C LEU A 41 -7.16 -8.03 6.30
N PHE A 42 -6.07 -8.64 6.75
CA PHE A 42 -5.74 -8.73 8.17
C PHE A 42 -4.82 -7.57 8.53
N MET A 43 -5.24 -6.75 9.49
CA MET A 43 -4.49 -5.60 9.96
C MET A 43 -3.83 -5.90 11.29
N ASN A 44 -2.59 -5.46 11.44
CA ASN A 44 -1.87 -5.49 12.70
C ASN A 44 -1.23 -4.13 12.95
N TYR A 45 -1.55 -3.54 14.10
CA TYR A 45 -0.89 -2.34 14.57
C TYR A 45 -0.32 -2.59 15.96
N SER A 46 0.92 -3.11 16.02
CA SER A 46 1.61 -3.40 17.27
C SER A 46 0.80 -4.31 18.22
N GLY A 47 0.01 -5.24 17.67
CA GLY A 47 -0.88 -6.14 18.41
C GLY A 47 -2.34 -5.71 18.48
N ASP A 48 -2.69 -4.49 18.06
CA ASP A 48 -4.07 -4.10 17.82
C ASP A 48 -4.50 -4.68 16.46
N LEU A 49 -5.35 -5.72 16.51
CA LEU A 49 -5.73 -6.49 15.33
C LEU A 49 -7.10 -6.09 14.81
N SER A 50 -7.24 -6.06 13.48
CA SER A 50 -8.54 -5.91 12.83
C SER A 50 -8.61 -6.65 11.50
N MET A 51 -9.83 -6.86 11.01
CA MET A 51 -10.09 -7.30 9.64
C MET A 51 -10.71 -6.15 8.87
N ILE A 52 -10.30 -5.98 7.61
CA ILE A 52 -10.93 -5.04 6.69
C ILE A 52 -11.52 -5.83 5.52
N ASP A 53 -12.81 -5.63 5.30
CA ASP A 53 -13.52 -6.02 4.08
C ASP A 53 -13.57 -4.79 3.16
N LEU A 54 -12.66 -4.79 2.18
CA LEU A 54 -12.37 -3.68 1.29
C LEU A 54 -13.04 -3.88 -0.07
N TRP A 55 -13.87 -2.92 -0.46
CA TRP A 55 -14.44 -2.80 -1.80
C TRP A 55 -13.89 -1.58 -2.49
N TYR A 56 -13.28 -1.78 -3.66
CA TYR A 56 -12.73 -0.71 -4.49
C TYR A 56 -13.47 -0.65 -5.83
N ASP A 57 -13.97 0.52 -6.21
CA ASP A 57 -14.71 0.73 -7.45
C ASP A 57 -14.34 2.09 -8.08
N TRP A 58 -13.25 2.07 -8.85
CA TRP A 58 -12.69 3.24 -9.52
C TRP A 58 -13.64 3.87 -10.56
N PRO A 59 -14.32 3.11 -11.45
CA PRO A 59 -15.25 3.69 -12.43
C PRO A 59 -16.34 4.55 -11.79
N ASN A 60 -16.83 4.14 -10.60
CA ASN A 60 -17.83 4.88 -9.85
C ASN A 60 -17.23 5.78 -8.76
N GLY A 61 -15.90 5.86 -8.67
CA GLY A 61 -15.19 6.79 -7.79
C GLY A 61 -15.45 6.54 -6.31
N ARG A 62 -15.49 5.29 -5.86
CA ARG A 62 -15.84 4.94 -4.48
C ARG A 62 -14.96 3.82 -3.92
N ASN A 63 -14.63 3.93 -2.64
CA ASN A 63 -13.85 2.97 -1.87
C ASN A 63 -14.51 2.76 -0.51
N PHE A 64 -14.59 1.51 -0.05
CA PHE A 64 -15.32 1.19 1.17
C PHE A 64 -14.57 0.16 2.01
N ASN A 65 -14.09 0.60 3.17
CA ASN A 65 -13.50 -0.26 4.19
C ASN A 65 -14.55 -0.57 5.26
N ILE A 66 -14.89 -1.84 5.43
CA ILE A 66 -15.69 -2.32 6.57
C ILE A 66 -14.72 -2.95 7.57
N ILE A 67 -14.50 -2.27 8.68
CA ILE A 67 -13.42 -2.54 9.62
C ILE A 67 -13.99 -3.19 10.86
N GLN A 68 -13.57 -4.42 11.13
CA GLN A 68 -13.90 -5.16 12.34
C GLN A 68 -12.67 -5.23 13.26
N GLU A 69 -12.71 -4.49 14.36
CA GLU A 69 -11.67 -4.54 15.39
C GLU A 69 -11.78 -5.82 16.24
N GLN A 70 -10.66 -6.45 16.60
CA GLN A 70 -10.66 -7.68 17.40
C GLN A 70 -11.38 -7.52 18.75
N LEU A 71 -11.14 -6.39 19.44
CA LEU A 71 -11.71 -6.06 20.74
C LEU A 71 -12.73 -4.92 20.66
N GLY A 72 -13.24 -4.63 19.46
CA GLY A 72 -14.14 -3.50 19.21
C GLY A 72 -15.35 -3.87 18.36
N GLY A 73 -16.06 -2.83 17.91
CA GLY A 73 -17.20 -2.97 17.00
C GLY A 73 -16.80 -2.90 15.53
N ILE A 74 -17.83 -2.82 14.67
CA ILE A 74 -17.64 -2.60 13.24
C ILE A 74 -17.71 -1.10 12.95
N THR A 75 -16.66 -0.57 12.33
CA THR A 75 -16.63 0.78 11.78
C THR A 75 -16.66 0.72 10.26
N TYR A 76 -17.38 1.63 9.65
CA TYR A 76 -17.54 1.75 8.21
C TYR A 76 -16.82 3.02 7.76
N ASP A 77 -15.92 2.90 6.80
CA ASP A 77 -15.19 4.02 6.18
C ASP A 77 -15.47 4.05 4.68
N LEU A 78 -16.38 4.93 4.29
CA LEU A 78 -16.88 5.11 2.94
C LEU A 78 -16.26 6.36 2.34
N GLU A 79 -15.48 6.20 1.27
CA GLU A 79 -14.68 7.23 0.64
C GLU A 79 -15.14 7.45 -0.81
N TRP A 80 -15.16 8.71 -1.24
CA TRP A 80 -15.47 9.09 -2.60
C TRP A 80 -14.31 9.81 -3.27
N ASN A 81 -14.25 9.73 -4.60
CA ASN A 81 -13.19 10.32 -5.42
C ASN A 81 -13.10 11.85 -5.32
N ASN A 82 -14.16 12.51 -4.85
CA ASN A 82 -14.18 13.95 -4.59
C ASN A 82 -13.51 14.33 -3.26
N GLY A 83 -12.94 13.35 -2.54
CA GLY A 83 -12.26 13.54 -1.27
C GLY A 83 -13.14 13.46 -0.04
N THR A 84 -14.46 13.34 -0.19
CA THR A 84 -15.35 13.15 0.97
C THR A 84 -15.22 11.72 1.50
N SER A 85 -15.00 11.59 2.81
CA SER A 85 -15.05 10.32 3.52
C SER A 85 -16.02 10.38 4.69
N PHE A 86 -16.80 9.32 4.89
CA PHE A 86 -17.68 9.12 6.03
C PHE A 86 -17.21 7.94 6.87
N PHE A 87 -17.15 8.17 8.17
CA PHE A 87 -16.78 7.15 9.15
C PHE A 87 -17.92 6.99 10.13
N TYR A 88 -18.53 5.82 10.16
CA TYR A 88 -19.76 5.61 10.91
C TYR A 88 -19.89 4.20 11.48
N THR A 89 -20.81 4.04 12.42
CA THR A 89 -21.22 2.76 12.99
C THR A 89 -22.70 2.53 12.71
N LEU A 90 -23.11 1.30 12.38
CA LEU A 90 -24.52 0.96 12.12
C LEU A 90 -25.25 0.40 13.35
N ASP A 91 -24.55 0.24 14.47
CA ASP A 91 -25.13 -0.22 15.73
C ASP A 91 -26.02 0.87 16.38
N SER A 92 -26.49 0.60 17.61
CA SER A 92 -27.33 1.54 18.35
C SER A 92 -26.67 2.88 18.66
N SER A 93 -25.34 2.97 18.60
CA SER A 93 -24.63 4.24 18.83
C SER A 93 -24.84 5.24 17.69
N LYS A 94 -25.06 4.75 16.46
CA LYS A 94 -25.26 5.57 15.25
C LYS A 94 -24.26 6.72 15.16
N SER A 95 -22.99 6.43 15.43
CA SER A 95 -21.94 7.43 15.37
C SER A 95 -21.63 7.75 13.91
N CYS A 96 -21.38 9.02 13.60
CA CYS A 96 -20.85 9.41 12.31
C CYS A 96 -19.96 10.64 12.42
N ARG A 97 -18.91 10.67 11.60
CA ARG A 97 -18.09 11.84 11.30
C ARG A 97 -17.73 11.83 9.82
N SER A 98 -17.44 13.00 9.27
CA SER A 98 -16.95 13.14 7.90
C SER A 98 -15.57 13.81 7.88
N ALA A 99 -14.80 13.52 6.84
CA ALA A 99 -13.54 14.19 6.54
C ALA A 99 -13.51 14.60 5.06
N GLN A 100 -12.65 15.57 4.74
CA GLN A 100 -12.32 15.95 3.37
C GLN A 100 -10.81 15.69 3.17
N LEU A 101 -10.49 14.75 2.28
CA LEU A 101 -9.14 14.34 1.91
C LEU A 101 -8.88 14.82 0.48
N GLU A 102 -7.92 15.74 0.29
CA GLU A 102 -7.72 16.42 -1.01
C GLU A 102 -7.41 15.46 -2.18
N VAL A 103 -6.85 14.28 -1.89
CA VAL A 103 -6.44 13.29 -2.91
C VAL A 103 -7.62 12.42 -3.38
N GLY A 104 -8.64 12.22 -2.56
CA GLY A 104 -9.69 11.22 -2.79
C GLY A 104 -9.17 9.78 -2.67
N ILE A 105 -9.89 8.85 -3.29
CA ILE A 105 -9.48 7.43 -3.35
C ILE A 105 -8.24 7.25 -4.23
N LEU A 106 -7.42 6.24 -3.91
CA LEU A 106 -6.22 5.94 -4.69
C LEU A 106 -6.57 5.63 -6.15
N ARG A 107 -5.79 6.19 -7.07
CA ARG A 107 -5.89 5.90 -8.50
C ARG A 107 -5.30 4.52 -8.79
N PRO A 108 -5.71 3.83 -9.87
CA PRO A 108 -5.11 2.55 -10.26
C PRO A 108 -3.58 2.56 -10.32
N ASN A 109 -2.99 3.65 -10.80
CA ASN A 109 -1.56 3.83 -10.96
C ASN A 109 -0.88 4.54 -9.78
N TRP A 110 -1.42 4.44 -8.56
CA TRP A 110 -0.90 5.20 -7.41
C TRP A 110 0.58 4.90 -7.06
N LEU A 111 1.12 3.77 -7.51
CA LEU A 111 2.54 3.39 -7.38
C LEU A 111 3.46 4.01 -8.44
N ASP A 112 2.96 4.80 -9.40
CA ASP A 112 3.81 5.46 -10.41
C ASP A 112 4.88 6.34 -9.75
N GLY A 113 6.15 6.13 -10.09
CA GLY A 113 7.27 6.85 -9.47
C GLY A 113 7.63 6.37 -8.06
N ALA A 114 7.15 5.21 -7.61
CA ALA A 114 7.63 4.55 -6.41
C ALA A 114 9.07 4.02 -6.59
N ASN A 115 9.82 3.98 -5.50
CA ASN A 115 11.20 3.49 -5.47
C ASN A 115 11.20 1.97 -5.32
N TYR A 116 11.81 1.26 -6.26
CA TYR A 116 11.98 -0.20 -6.15
C TYR A 116 13.09 -0.55 -5.16
N LEU A 117 12.80 -1.45 -4.22
CA LEU A 117 13.70 -1.82 -3.12
C LEU A 117 14.27 -3.24 -3.26
N GLY A 118 13.93 -3.96 -4.32
CA GLY A 118 14.33 -5.35 -4.54
C GLY A 118 13.24 -6.35 -4.15
N GLN A 119 13.66 -7.62 -3.99
CA GLN A 119 12.75 -8.73 -3.69
C GLN A 119 12.89 -9.22 -2.25
N GLN A 120 11.78 -9.62 -1.64
CA GLN A 120 11.73 -10.19 -0.29
C GLN A 120 10.75 -11.37 -0.22
N LEU A 121 11.03 -12.35 0.65
CA LEU A 121 10.08 -13.43 0.94
C LEU A 121 9.15 -12.98 2.07
N VAL A 122 7.86 -12.83 1.78
CA VAL A 122 6.85 -12.31 2.70
C VAL A 122 5.59 -13.17 2.64
N ASN A 123 5.10 -13.65 3.79
CA ASN A 123 3.91 -14.50 3.89
C ASN A 123 3.92 -15.73 2.95
N GLY A 124 5.12 -16.24 2.62
CA GLY A 124 5.31 -17.35 1.67
C GLY A 124 5.39 -16.96 0.19
N PHE A 125 5.32 -15.67 -0.14
CA PHE A 125 5.41 -15.14 -1.50
C PHE A 125 6.75 -14.46 -1.75
N HIS A 126 7.34 -14.68 -2.92
CA HIS A 126 8.46 -13.88 -3.40
C HIS A 126 7.90 -12.56 -3.94
N CYS A 127 8.11 -11.48 -3.19
CA CYS A 127 7.53 -10.18 -3.52
C CYS A 127 8.57 -9.23 -4.09
N ASN A 128 8.22 -8.49 -5.12
CA ASN A 128 8.84 -7.20 -5.40
C ASN A 128 8.37 -6.19 -4.34
N VAL A 129 9.25 -5.27 -3.95
CA VAL A 129 8.96 -4.28 -2.91
C VAL A 129 9.16 -2.87 -3.46
N TRP A 130 8.16 -2.01 -3.26
CA TRP A 130 8.25 -0.60 -3.60
C TRP A 130 7.97 0.26 -2.37
N GLU A 131 8.65 1.39 -2.28
CA GLU A 131 8.36 2.45 -1.32
C GLU A 131 7.79 3.66 -2.07
N LYS A 132 6.72 4.24 -1.53
CA LYS A 132 6.08 5.42 -2.08
C LYS A 132 6.04 6.53 -1.02
N VAL A 133 6.72 7.64 -1.35
CA VAL A 133 6.74 8.93 -0.63
C VAL A 133 7.05 8.85 0.86
N ASP A 134 7.95 7.94 1.27
CA ASP A 134 8.33 7.58 2.64
C ASP A 134 7.12 7.22 3.53
N PHE A 135 6.01 6.85 2.90
CA PHE A 135 4.72 6.68 3.57
C PHE A 135 4.27 5.23 3.60
N ILE A 136 4.44 4.51 2.50
CA ILE A 136 3.96 3.14 2.36
C ILE A 136 4.97 2.26 1.63
N TRP A 137 5.16 1.05 2.15
CA TRP A 137 5.90 -0.03 1.52
C TRP A 137 4.89 -1.04 0.99
N TYR A 138 4.96 -1.34 -0.30
CA TYR A 138 4.02 -2.20 -1.00
C TYR A 138 4.73 -3.46 -1.50
N TYR A 139 4.13 -4.62 -1.21
CA TYR A 139 4.67 -5.92 -1.55
C TYR A 139 3.73 -6.58 -2.56
N GLU A 140 4.24 -6.83 -3.77
CA GLU A 140 3.53 -7.50 -4.87
C GLU A 140 4.21 -8.82 -5.17
N ASP A 141 3.43 -9.89 -5.27
CA ASP A 141 3.94 -11.18 -5.69
C ASP A 141 4.56 -11.11 -7.11
N VAL A 142 5.78 -11.61 -7.25
CA VAL A 142 6.55 -11.54 -8.51
C VAL A 142 5.82 -12.28 -9.63
N GLU A 143 5.23 -13.44 -9.32
CA GLU A 143 4.60 -14.33 -10.29
C GLU A 143 3.21 -13.85 -10.70
N THR A 144 2.32 -13.62 -9.73
CA THR A 144 0.91 -13.33 -10.01
C THR A 144 0.57 -11.84 -10.07
N LYS A 145 1.50 -10.97 -9.69
CA LYS A 145 1.30 -9.51 -9.61
C LYS A 145 0.23 -9.07 -8.61
N ARG A 146 -0.21 -9.96 -7.72
CA ARG A 146 -1.20 -9.61 -6.70
C ARG A 146 -0.56 -8.83 -5.54
N PRO A 147 -1.31 -7.94 -4.88
CA PRO A 147 -0.91 -7.42 -3.59
C PRO A 147 -0.77 -8.55 -2.55
N VAL A 148 0.29 -8.49 -1.75
CA VAL A 148 0.55 -9.43 -0.65
C VAL A 148 0.52 -8.73 0.71
N GLN A 149 1.16 -7.57 0.81
CA GLN A 149 1.22 -6.77 2.03
C GLN A 149 1.38 -5.30 1.68
N TRP A 150 0.89 -4.42 2.54
CA TRP A 150 1.40 -3.07 2.61
C TRP A 150 1.64 -2.64 4.05
N ILE A 151 2.71 -1.87 4.26
CA ILE A 151 3.14 -1.39 5.56
C ILE A 151 3.17 0.13 5.51
N PHE A 152 2.48 0.78 6.42
CA PHE A 152 2.51 2.24 6.55
C PHE A 152 3.69 2.67 7.41
N TYR A 153 4.18 3.91 7.23
CA TYR A 153 5.26 4.50 8.02
C TYR A 153 4.99 4.52 9.54
N THR A 154 3.72 4.39 9.93
CA THR A 154 3.27 4.25 11.31
C THR A 154 3.62 2.89 11.92
N GLY A 155 4.01 1.90 11.11
CA GLY A 155 4.17 0.50 11.51
C GLY A 155 2.86 -0.30 11.49
N ARG A 156 1.79 0.25 10.89
CA ARG A 156 0.56 -0.49 10.62
C ARG A 156 0.77 -1.39 9.41
N GLU A 157 0.48 -2.67 9.58
CA GLU A 157 0.66 -3.69 8.54
C GLU A 157 -0.71 -4.17 8.08
N ALA A 158 -0.91 -4.26 6.77
CA ALA A 158 -2.05 -4.94 6.17
C ALA A 158 -1.56 -6.14 5.38
N HIS A 159 -2.07 -7.32 5.72
CA HIS A 159 -1.80 -8.57 5.03
C HIS A 159 -3.00 -8.91 4.16
N VAL A 160 -2.78 -9.08 2.85
CA VAL A 160 -3.85 -9.35 1.89
C VAL A 160 -4.19 -10.83 1.93
N MET A 161 -5.36 -11.16 2.46
CA MET A 161 -5.84 -12.54 2.64
C MET A 161 -6.51 -13.05 1.35
N THR A 162 -7.39 -12.23 0.76
CA THR A 162 -8.03 -12.49 -0.53
C THR A 162 -7.91 -11.27 -1.43
N PHE A 163 -7.93 -11.49 -2.75
CA PHE A 163 -7.92 -10.42 -3.74
C PHE A 163 -8.71 -10.86 -4.98
N GLU A 164 -9.93 -10.36 -5.10
CA GLU A 164 -10.91 -10.78 -6.11
C GLU A 164 -11.08 -9.68 -7.15
N VAL A 165 -10.36 -9.82 -8.26
CA VAL A 165 -10.38 -8.86 -9.37
C VAL A 165 -11.75 -8.84 -10.04
N GLY A 166 -12.31 -7.65 -10.24
CA GLY A 166 -13.61 -7.43 -10.89
C GLY A 166 -14.82 -7.65 -9.99
N ALA A 167 -14.62 -7.97 -8.70
CA ALA A 167 -15.71 -8.03 -7.75
C ALA A 167 -16.35 -6.65 -7.54
N VAL A 168 -17.68 -6.64 -7.39
CA VAL A 168 -18.49 -5.43 -7.24
C VAL A 168 -19.47 -5.57 -6.09
N LEU A 169 -19.78 -4.44 -5.46
CA LEU A 169 -20.76 -4.34 -4.37
C LEU A 169 -22.00 -3.61 -4.86
N GLU A 170 -23.18 -4.10 -4.48
CA GLU A 170 -24.47 -3.52 -4.86
C GLU A 170 -24.57 -2.03 -4.49
N ASP A 171 -25.15 -1.22 -5.39
CA ASP A 171 -25.17 0.23 -5.31
C ASP A 171 -25.77 0.78 -4.00
N GLU A 172 -26.76 0.08 -3.43
CA GLU A 172 -27.41 0.46 -2.19
C GLU A 172 -26.47 0.44 -0.99
N LYS A 173 -25.39 -0.34 -1.04
CA LYS A 173 -24.41 -0.45 0.06
C LYS A 173 -23.46 0.74 0.13
N TRP A 174 -23.34 1.52 -0.94
CA TRP A 174 -22.44 2.67 -1.04
C TRP A 174 -23.03 3.97 -0.48
N GLN A 175 -24.16 3.89 0.21
CA GLN A 175 -24.83 5.06 0.77
C GLN A 175 -24.43 5.28 2.24
N ALA A 176 -23.92 6.48 2.53
CA ALA A 176 -23.73 6.91 3.91
C ALA A 176 -25.10 7.02 4.62
N PRO A 177 -25.21 6.63 5.89
CA PRO A 177 -26.47 6.73 6.62
C PRO A 177 -26.97 8.17 6.78
N VAL A 178 -28.29 8.34 6.85
CA VAL A 178 -28.93 9.68 6.93
C VAL A 178 -28.43 10.53 8.12
N TYR A 179 -28.07 9.91 9.24
CA TYR A 179 -27.58 10.63 10.42
C TYR A 179 -26.18 11.23 10.23
N CYS A 180 -25.43 10.83 9.20
CA CYS A 180 -24.17 11.46 8.83
C CYS A 180 -24.34 12.89 8.28
N PHE A 181 -25.55 13.25 7.85
CA PHE A 181 -25.87 14.56 7.28
C PHE A 181 -26.55 15.50 8.30
N ASN A 182 -26.80 15.00 9.52
CA ASN A 182 -27.38 15.81 10.59
C ASN A 182 -26.30 16.72 11.19
N LYS A 183 -26.52 18.04 11.11
CA LYS A 183 -25.58 19.06 11.60
C LYS A 183 -25.56 19.17 13.12
N GLU A 184 -25.18 18.14 13.85
CA GLU A 184 -24.65 18.33 15.20
C GLU A 184 -23.17 18.66 15.08
N LYS A 185 -22.85 19.96 15.15
CA LYS A 185 -21.48 20.49 15.13
C LYS A 185 -20.66 19.91 16.29
N LYS A 186 -20.06 18.75 16.09
CA LYS A 186 -18.84 18.34 16.79
C LYS A 186 -17.74 18.19 15.75
N SER A 187 -17.24 19.34 15.31
CA SER A 187 -15.86 19.42 14.85
C SER A 187 -14.96 19.19 16.06
N LEU A 188 -14.79 17.92 16.44
CA LEU A 188 -13.78 17.51 17.40
C LEU A 188 -12.48 17.27 16.63
N SER A 189 -11.43 17.85 17.17
CA SER A 189 -10.08 17.91 16.65
C SER A 189 -9.53 16.55 16.23
N THR A 190 -8.78 16.61 15.13
CA THR A 190 -7.99 15.63 14.39
C THR A 190 -7.04 14.76 15.24
N GLU A 191 -7.52 14.04 16.25
CA GLU A 191 -6.64 13.23 17.10
C GLU A 191 -6.97 11.75 17.20
N GLY A 192 -8.20 11.32 16.87
CA GLY A 192 -8.58 9.91 17.03
C GLY A 192 -8.51 9.06 15.77
N SER A 193 -8.68 9.66 14.59
CA SER A 193 -9.05 8.87 13.40
C SER A 193 -8.55 9.42 12.07
N LEU A 194 -7.66 10.40 12.15
CA LEU A 194 -6.98 11.06 11.02
C LEU A 194 -5.48 11.23 11.33
N ARG A 195 -4.92 10.43 12.26
CA ARG A 195 -3.48 10.48 12.54
C ARG A 195 -2.63 10.11 11.31
N GLU A 196 -3.23 9.39 10.35
CA GLU A 196 -2.53 8.82 9.19
C GLU A 196 -2.49 9.74 7.96
N PHE A 197 -3.30 10.80 7.89
CA PHE A 197 -3.32 11.71 6.72
C PHE A 197 -2.87 13.15 7.02
N ARG A 198 -2.44 13.45 8.25
CA ARG A 198 -1.96 14.79 8.64
C ARG A 198 -0.64 15.19 7.94
N GLY A 199 0.00 14.28 7.22
CA GLY A 199 1.17 14.52 6.36
C GLY A 199 0.85 15.00 4.93
N TYR A 200 -0.41 14.93 4.48
CA TYR A 200 -0.79 15.29 3.10
C TYR A 200 -1.05 16.79 2.92
N LYS A 201 -0.03 17.62 3.19
CA LYS A 201 -0.05 19.05 2.81
C LYS A 201 1.02 19.47 1.81
N GLY A 202 1.81 18.53 1.27
CA GLY A 202 2.97 18.94 0.45
C GLY A 202 3.52 17.97 -0.60
N MET A 203 2.88 16.84 -0.91
CA MET A 203 3.48 15.85 -1.82
C MET A 203 2.55 15.32 -2.93
N ALA A 204 1.33 15.85 -3.05
CA ALA A 204 0.42 15.51 -4.16
C ALA A 204 0.49 16.52 -5.32
N VAL A 205 1.50 17.40 -5.35
CA VAL A 205 1.70 18.43 -6.39
C VAL A 205 3.15 18.43 -6.92
N SER A 206 3.83 17.28 -6.89
CA SER A 206 5.10 17.09 -7.60
C SER A 206 5.11 15.79 -8.36
#